data_AF-A0A4U0YNA2-F1
#
_entry.id   AF-A0A4U0YNA2-F1
#
_cell.length_a   1.000
_cell.length_b   1.000
_cell.length_c   1.000
_cell.angle_alpha   90.00
_cell.angle_beta   90.00
_cell.angle_gamma   90.00
#
_symmetry.space_group_name_H-M   'P 1'
#
loop_
_entity.id
_entity.type
_entity.pdbx_description
1 polymer ?
#
loop_
_entity_poly.entity_id
_entity_poly.type
_entity_poly.pdbx_seq_one_letter_code
_entity_poly.pdbx_strand_id
1 'polypeptide(L)' 'SSALLASPAAARSGIDAQTHHTRLPALIAQVRAGRFEVVQDFGLVAGDPYLARGRDLALPAPRLRVVQ' A
#
# COMPACT_ATOMS: atom_id res chain seq x y z
N SER A 1 -0.42 7.44 -20.80
CA SER A 1 -0.89 8.58 -19.98
C SER A 1 0.17 8.86 -18.92
N SER A 2 1.03 9.88 -19.11
CA SER A 2 2.17 10.21 -18.24
C SER A 2 2.33 11.73 -18.04
N ALA A 3 1.85 12.54 -18.99
CA ALA A 3 1.97 14.00 -18.95
C ALA A 3 1.35 14.68 -17.71
N LEU A 4 0.28 14.11 -17.12
CA LEU A 4 -0.35 14.68 -15.92
C LEU A 4 0.57 14.60 -14.69
N LEU A 5 1.38 13.54 -14.58
CA LEU A 5 2.30 13.33 -13.47
C LEU A 5 3.62 14.08 -13.63
N ALA A 6 3.91 14.61 -14.83
CA ALA A 6 5.03 15.51 -15.06
C ALA A 6 4.75 16.95 -14.63
N SER A 7 3.52 17.26 -14.20
CA SER A 7 3.14 18.61 -13.79
C SER A 7 3.66 18.95 -12.38
N PRO A 8 3.95 20.23 -12.08
CA PRO A 8 4.28 20.67 -10.72
C PRO A 8 3.19 20.36 -9.69
N ALA A 9 1.94 20.20 -10.12
CA ALA A 9 0.83 19.79 -9.26
C ALA A 9 0.96 18.34 -8.81
N ALA A 10 1.46 17.45 -9.67
CA ALA A 10 1.71 16.06 -9.33
C ALA A 10 2.85 15.88 -8.32
N ALA A 11 3.86 16.76 -8.33
CA ALA A 11 4.91 16.75 -7.29
C ALA A 11 4.35 16.94 -5.87
N ARG A 12 3.14 17.50 -5.72
CA ARG A 12 2.46 17.72 -4.44
C ARG A 12 1.39 16.68 -4.12
N SER A 13 1.04 15.79 -5.05
CA SER A 13 -0.03 14.81 -4.84
C SER A 13 0.41 13.60 -4.01
N GLY A 14 1.72 13.40 -3.84
CA GLY A 14 2.26 12.20 -3.18
C GLY A 14 2.08 10.92 -4.01
N ILE A 15 1.76 11.05 -5.30
CA ILE A 15 1.69 9.94 -6.26
C ILE A 15 3.07 9.76 -6.88
N ASP A 16 3.62 8.57 -6.73
CA ASP A 16 4.87 8.17 -7.36
C ASP A 16 4.68 8.08 -8.88
N ALA A 17 5.49 8.82 -9.66
CA ALA A 17 5.31 8.91 -11.10
C ALA A 17 5.70 7.63 -11.87
N GLN A 18 6.44 6.72 -11.24
CA GLN A 18 6.89 5.48 -11.85
C GLN A 18 5.89 4.33 -11.64
N THR A 19 5.33 4.25 -10.44
CA THR A 19 4.41 3.18 -10.01
C THR A 19 2.95 3.62 -9.98
N HIS A 20 2.68 4.92 -10.13
CA HIS A 20 1.36 5.54 -10.03
C HIS A 20 0.63 5.29 -8.71
N HIS A 21 1.36 4.90 -7.66
CA HIS A 21 0.82 4.61 -6.34
C HIS A 21 1.16 5.72 -5.34
N THR A 22 0.43 5.75 -4.24
CA THR A 22 0.73 6.60 -3.08
C THR A 22 0.84 5.75 -1.81
N ARG A 23 1.39 6.33 -0.75
CA ARG A 23 1.43 5.72 0.59
C ARG A 23 0.36 6.40 1.44
N LEU A 24 -0.53 5.61 2.02
CA LEU A 24 -1.62 6.10 2.86
C LEU A 24 -1.64 5.32 4.19
N PRO A 25 -2.13 5.93 5.27
CA PRO A 25 -2.36 5.20 6.51
C PRO A 25 -3.34 4.04 6.29
N ALA A 26 -2.99 2.85 6.75
CA ALA A 26 -3.90 1.71 6.76
C ALA A 26 -4.35 1.43 8.19
N LEU A 27 -5.65 1.63 8.45
CA LEU A 27 -6.27 1.46 9.75
C LEU A 27 -7.32 0.35 9.69
N ILE A 28 -7.37 -0.50 10.71
CA ILE A 28 -8.51 -1.37 10.96
C ILE A 28 -9.32 -0.72 12.09
N ALA A 29 -10.59 -0.45 11.81
CA ALA A 29 -11.52 0.10 12.79
C ALA A 29 -12.73 -0.82 12.96
N GLN A 30 -13.27 -0.84 14.18
CA GLN A 30 -14.48 -1.55 14.53
C GLN A 30 -15.58 -0.55 14.89
N VAL A 31 -16.82 -0.82 14.48
CA VAL A 31 -17.97 -0.03 14.93
C VAL A 31 -18.30 -0.40 16.37
N ARG A 32 -18.22 0.57 17.28
CA ARG A 32 -18.57 0.47 18.70
C ARG A 32 -19.48 1.64 19.06
N ALA A 33 -20.64 1.34 19.64
CA ALA A 33 -21.66 2.34 19.97
C ALA A 33 -21.96 3.34 18.81
N GLY A 34 -22.00 2.85 17.56
CA GLY A 34 -22.29 3.66 16.38
C GLY A 34 -21.13 4.53 15.87
N ARG A 35 -19.92 4.36 16.38
CA ARG A 35 -18.71 5.07 15.93
C ARG A 35 -17.62 4.10 15.51
N PHE A 36 -16.80 4.50 14.54
CA PHE A 36 -15.56 3.77 14.24
C PHE A 36 -14.53 4.05 15.33
N GLU A 37 -14.05 2.99 15.97
CA GLU A 37 -12.90 3.01 16.86
C GLU A 37 -11.77 2.22 16.22
N VAL A 38 -10.59 2.85 16.07
CA VAL A 38 -9.41 2.18 15.51
C VAL A 38 -8.94 1.10 16.48
N VAL A 39 -8.82 -0.12 15.97
CA VAL A 39 -8.34 -1.29 16.72
C VAL A 39 -6.95 -1.73 16.27
N GLN A 40 -6.52 -1.32 15.06
CA GLN A 40 -5.15 -1.49 14.62
C GLN A 40 -4.71 -0.39 13.65
N ASP A 41 -3.47 0.07 13.82
CA ASP A 41 -2.81 1.06 12.96
C ASP A 41 -1.55 0.42 12.36
N PHE A 42 -1.47 0.39 11.03
CA PHE A 42 -0.32 -0.11 10.28
C PHE A 42 0.59 1.01 9.76
N GLY A 43 0.29 2.28 10.09
CA GLY A 43 0.99 3.45 9.61
C GLY A 43 0.86 3.61 8.09
N LEU A 44 1.80 4.35 7.49
CA LEU A 44 1.85 4.57 6.04
C LEU A 44 2.21 3.28 5.30
N VAL A 45 1.26 2.74 4.55
CA VAL A 45 1.44 1.54 3.72
C VAL A 45 1.38 1.93 2.25
N ALA A 46 2.23 1.32 1.42
CA ALA A 46 2.18 1.51 -0.03
C ALA A 46 0.97 0.77 -0.63
N GLY A 47 0.28 1.42 -1.57
CA GLY A 47 -0.95 0.91 -2.17
C GLY A 47 -0.85 -0.42 -2.93
N ASP A 48 0.36 -0.91 -3.21
CA ASP A 48 0.58 -2.20 -3.87
C ASP A 48 1.77 -2.96 -3.25
N PRO A 49 1.54 -4.15 -2.65
CA PRO A 49 2.62 -4.96 -2.09
C PRO A 49 3.57 -5.55 -3.15
N TYR A 50 3.16 -5.62 -4.43
CA TYR A 50 3.92 -6.24 -5.50
C TYR A 50 4.76 -5.24 -6.30
N LEU A 51 4.21 -4.08 -6.69
CA LEU A 51 4.95 -3.07 -7.45
C LEU A 51 5.67 -2.05 -6.55
N ALA A 52 5.17 -1.75 -5.35
CA ALA A 52 5.76 -0.70 -4.51
C ALA A 52 7.00 -1.14 -3.72
N ARG A 53 7.31 -2.45 -3.68
CA ARG A 53 8.52 -3.01 -3.03
C ARG A 53 9.67 -3.23 -4.01
N GLY A 54 9.48 -2.94 -5.30
CA GLY A 54 10.39 -3.34 -6.38
C GLY A 54 10.16 -4.81 -6.79
N ARG A 55 10.55 -5.18 -8.02
CA ARG A 55 10.44 -6.56 -8.53
C ARG A 55 11.38 -7.56 -7.84
N ASP A 56 12.33 -7.08 -7.03
CA ASP A 56 13.23 -7.91 -6.24
C ASP A 56 12.58 -8.36 -4.93
N LEU A 57 11.52 -9.14 -5.05
CA LEU A 57 11.15 -10.05 -3.99
C LEU A 57 11.83 -11.38 -4.29
N ALA A 58 13.13 -11.47 -3.99
CA ALA A 58 13.77 -12.75 -3.72
C ALA A 58 13.22 -13.31 -2.39
N LEU A 59 11.90 -13.51 -2.32
CA LEU A 59 11.28 -14.22 -1.22
C LEU A 59 11.66 -15.69 -1.42
N PRO A 60 12.33 -16.33 -0.44
CA PRO A 60 12.55 -17.76 -0.51
C PRO A 60 11.19 -18.43 -0.72
N ALA A 61 11.07 -19.26 -1.74
CA ALA A 61 9.84 -19.99 -2.01
C ALA A 61 9.40 -20.73 -0.73
N PRO A 62 8.16 -20.55 -0.26
CA PRO A 62 7.71 -21.19 0.97
C PRO A 62 7.80 -22.71 0.82
N ARG A 63 8.39 -23.39 1.81
CA ARG A 63 8.37 -24.86 1.88
C ARG A 63 6.96 -25.30 2.26
N LEU A 64 6.17 -25.64 1.26
CA LEU A 64 4.83 -26.19 1.42
C LEU A 64 4.93 -27.68 1.79
N ARG A 65 4.05 -28.16 2.67
CA ARG A 65 3.88 -29.58 2.98
C ARG A 65 2.40 -29.93 2.95
N VAL A 66 2.06 -31.06 2.32
CA VAL A 66 0.71 -31.62 2.35
C VAL A 66 0.39 -32.06 3.78
N VAL A 67 -0.72 -31.57 4.32
CA VAL A 67 -1.29 -32.06 5.57
C VAL A 67 -2.52 -32.88 5.17
N GLN A 68 -2.48 -34.17 5.46
CA GLN A 68 -3.64 -35.05 5.37
C GLN A 68 -4.41 -35.02 6.67
#